data_AF-A0A7K1EMI7-F1
#
_entry.id   AF-A0A7K1EMI7-F1
#
_cell.length_a   1.000
_cell.length_b   1.000
_cell.length_c   1.000
_cell.angle_alpha   90.00
_cell.angle_beta   90.00
_cell.angle_gamma   90.00
#
_symmetry.space_group_name_H-M   'P 1'
#
loop_
_entity.id
_entity.type
_entity.pdbx_description
1 polymer ?
#
loop_
_entity_poly.entity_id
_entity_poly.type
_entity_poly.pdbx_seq_one_letter_code
_entity_poly.pdbx_strand_id
1 'polypeptide(L)'
;MAEFWAQRKVLVTGGNGFLGRVVVQQLTDLGAEVVAPTHDEYDLVIPGVASDMLATHRPSHLIHLAARVGGIGYNQVEPAALYLDNLLMGTHVIEAARTHGVEKTVLLGTVCSYPKFTPVPFREESFWDGYPEETNAPYGVAKKAHLVHAQVNNAQYGQKFAYLIPTNLYGPG
;
A
#
# COMPACT_ATOMS: atom_id res chain seq x y z
N MET A 1 6.10 -6.52 -22.86
CA MET A 1 5.92 -6.34 -21.39
C MET A 1 7.13 -6.83 -20.60
N ALA A 2 7.68 -8.02 -20.86
CA ALA A 2 8.92 -8.47 -20.20
C ALA A 2 10.09 -7.49 -20.36
N GLU A 3 10.25 -6.88 -21.54
CA GLU A 3 11.30 -5.87 -21.78
C GLU A 3 11.20 -4.63 -20.86
N PHE A 4 10.01 -4.27 -20.37
CA PHE A 4 9.89 -3.12 -19.48
C PHE A 4 10.50 -3.41 -18.11
N TRP A 5 10.29 -4.62 -17.59
CA TRP A 5 10.69 -5.03 -16.25
C TRP A 5 12.11 -5.56 -16.17
N ALA A 6 12.68 -6.01 -17.31
CA ALA A 6 14.06 -6.44 -17.40
C ALA A 6 15.02 -5.47 -16.71
N GLN A 7 15.77 -5.96 -15.71
CA GLN A 7 16.76 -5.21 -14.93
C GLN A 7 16.21 -4.04 -14.10
N ARG A 8 14.88 -3.85 -14.03
CA ARG A 8 14.29 -2.89 -13.10
C ARG A 8 14.22 -3.51 -11.71
N LYS A 9 14.79 -2.78 -10.75
CA LYS A 9 14.64 -3.12 -9.34
C LYS A 9 13.29 -2.66 -8.81
N VAL A 10 12.51 -3.58 -8.26
CA VAL A 10 11.17 -3.35 -7.71
C VAL A 10 11.15 -3.78 -6.25
N LEU A 11 10.81 -2.87 -5.35
CA LEU A 11 10.61 -3.19 -3.94
C LEU A 11 9.12 -3.46 -3.67
N VAL A 12 8.82 -4.56 -3.00
CA VAL A 12 7.47 -4.99 -2.65
C VAL A 12 7.36 -5.16 -1.13
N THR A 13 6.87 -4.13 -0.44
CA THR A 13 6.55 -4.27 1.00
C THR A 13 5.32 -5.17 1.16
N GLY A 14 5.30 -6.04 2.16
CA GLY A 14 4.25 -7.04 2.29
C GLY A 14 4.32 -8.14 1.22
N GLY A 15 5.45 -8.25 0.50
CA GLY A 15 5.68 -9.23 -0.56
C GLY A 15 5.63 -10.69 -0.08
N ASN A 16 5.74 -10.92 1.23
CA ASN A 16 5.63 -12.25 1.83
C ASN A 16 4.19 -12.63 2.21
N GLY A 17 3.21 -11.73 2.05
CA GLY A 17 1.80 -11.99 2.34
C GLY A 17 1.05 -12.69 1.20
N PHE A 18 -0.25 -12.94 1.39
CA PHE A 18 -1.13 -13.63 0.43
C PHE A 18 -1.06 -13.05 -0.99
N LEU A 19 -1.38 -11.75 -1.14
CA LEU A 19 -1.26 -11.06 -2.43
C LEU A 19 0.21 -10.86 -2.83
N GLY A 20 1.05 -10.56 -1.85
CA GLY A 20 2.47 -10.23 -2.06
C GLY A 20 3.22 -11.31 -2.81
N ARG A 21 3.08 -12.58 -2.42
CA ARG A 21 3.81 -13.69 -3.04
C ARG A 21 3.48 -13.84 -4.53
N VAL A 22 2.21 -13.65 -4.88
CA VAL A 22 1.74 -13.69 -6.26
C VAL A 22 2.30 -12.51 -7.07
N VAL A 23 2.33 -11.31 -6.50
CA VAL A 23 2.90 -10.11 -7.15
C VAL A 23 4.41 -10.26 -7.34
N VAL A 24 5.13 -10.76 -6.34
CA VAL A 24 6.57 -11.03 -6.40
C VAL A 24 6.85 -12.04 -7.52
N GLN A 25 6.15 -13.18 -7.52
CA GLN A 25 6.33 -14.20 -8.55
C GLN A 25 6.09 -13.64 -9.96
N GLN A 26 4.99 -12.91 -10.17
CA GLN A 26 4.69 -12.34 -11.49
C GLN A 26 5.74 -11.32 -11.94
N LEU A 27 6.27 -10.48 -11.04
CA LEU A 27 7.33 -9.54 -11.37
C LEU A 27 8.63 -10.25 -11.72
N THR A 28 8.98 -11.31 -10.98
CA THR A 28 10.15 -12.14 -11.26
C THR A 28 10.02 -12.84 -12.61
N ASP A 29 8.85 -13.42 -12.92
CA ASP A 29 8.57 -14.06 -14.22
C ASP A 29 8.64 -13.05 -15.38
N LEU A 30 8.35 -11.79 -15.12
CA LEU A 30 8.49 -10.68 -16.06
C LEU A 30 9.94 -10.15 -16.18
N GLY A 31 10.89 -10.66 -15.40
CA GLY A 31 12.31 -10.30 -15.46
C GLY A 31 12.75 -9.15 -14.55
N ALA A 32 11.92 -8.73 -13.59
CA ALA A 32 12.30 -7.72 -12.60
C ALA A 32 13.27 -8.27 -11.55
N GLU A 33 14.15 -7.40 -11.04
CA GLU A 33 14.91 -7.66 -9.81
C GLU A 33 14.04 -7.30 -8.61
N VAL A 34 13.42 -8.29 -7.97
CA VAL A 34 12.44 -8.05 -6.91
C VAL A 34 13.10 -8.13 -5.52
N VAL A 35 12.82 -7.14 -4.68
CA VAL A 35 13.17 -7.13 -3.25
C VAL A 35 11.90 -7.10 -2.43
N ALA A 36 11.73 -8.07 -1.53
CA ALA A 36 10.53 -8.19 -0.69
C ALA A 36 10.91 -8.34 0.79
N PRO A 37 11.31 -7.24 1.46
CA PRO A 37 11.72 -7.31 2.86
C PRO A 37 10.57 -7.73 3.78
N THR A 38 10.93 -8.33 4.90
CA THR A 38 10.04 -8.74 5.98
C THR A 38 9.88 -7.64 7.03
N HIS A 39 8.92 -7.83 7.93
CA HIS A 39 8.70 -6.91 9.06
C HIS A 39 9.88 -6.92 10.05
N ASP A 40 10.56 -8.07 10.21
CA ASP A 40 11.69 -8.21 11.12
C ASP A 40 12.94 -7.46 10.63
N GLU A 41 13.06 -7.31 9.31
CA GLU A 41 14.12 -6.51 8.69
C GLU A 41 13.81 -5.01 8.75
N TYR A 42 12.55 -4.64 8.50
CA TYR A 42 12.12 -3.25 8.44
C TYR A 42 10.70 -3.07 9.02
N ASP A 43 10.61 -2.65 10.28
CA ASP A 43 9.35 -2.19 10.86
C ASP A 43 9.00 -0.79 10.33
N LEU A 44 8.12 -0.77 9.33
CA LEU A 44 7.73 0.45 8.62
C LEU A 44 6.86 1.40 9.46
N VAL A 45 6.37 0.99 10.63
CA VAL A 45 5.66 1.89 11.56
C VAL A 45 6.64 2.85 12.25
N ILE A 46 7.91 2.45 12.37
CA ILE A 46 8.93 3.25 13.03
C ILE A 46 9.40 4.38 12.08
N PRO A 47 9.37 5.65 12.53
CA PRO A 47 9.90 6.76 11.74
C PRO A 47 11.36 6.55 11.31
N GLY A 48 11.67 6.86 10.06
CA GLY A 48 13.02 6.72 9.49
C GLY A 48 13.30 5.35 8.85
N VAL A 49 12.69 4.26 9.33
CA VAL A 49 12.96 2.90 8.84
C VAL A 49 12.60 2.73 7.35
N ALA A 50 11.50 3.32 6.89
CA ALA A 50 11.15 3.32 5.47
C ALA A 50 12.18 4.08 4.60
N SER A 51 12.77 5.14 5.14
CA SER A 51 13.85 5.88 4.47
C SER A 51 15.12 5.04 4.37
N ASP A 52 15.50 4.35 5.45
CA ASP A 52 16.68 3.49 5.47
C ASP A 52 16.55 2.30 4.51
N MET A 53 15.35 1.70 4.45
CA MET A 53 15.00 0.65 3.50
C MET A 53 15.21 1.13 2.05
N LEU A 54 14.70 2.30 1.69
CA LEU A 54 14.84 2.84 0.34
C LEU A 54 16.26 3.30 0.02
N ALA A 55 16.99 3.86 1.00
CA ALA A 55 18.40 4.21 0.85
C ALA A 55 19.28 2.98 0.55
N THR A 56 18.95 1.85 1.18
CA THR A 56 19.64 0.57 1.04
C THR A 56 19.36 -0.08 -0.31
N HIS A 57 18.08 -0.23 -0.67
CA HIS A 57 17.71 -1.00 -1.87
C HIS A 57 17.70 -0.18 -3.14
N ARG A 58 17.43 1.14 -3.06
CA ARG A 58 17.32 2.08 -4.19
C ARG A 58 16.47 1.55 -5.34
N PRO A 59 15.21 1.15 -5.10
CA PRO A 59 14.37 0.60 -6.15
C PRO A 59 13.93 1.68 -7.14
N SER A 60 13.76 1.30 -8.40
CA SER A 60 13.11 2.16 -9.39
C SER A 60 11.60 2.26 -9.14
N HIS A 61 10.99 1.18 -8.66
CA HIS A 61 9.55 1.06 -8.46
C HIS A 61 9.25 0.50 -7.06
N LEU A 62 8.18 0.99 -6.46
CA LEU A 62 7.71 0.53 -5.16
C LEU A 62 6.27 0.07 -5.25
N ILE A 63 5.99 -1.14 -4.78
CA ILE A 63 4.63 -1.65 -4.60
C ILE A 63 4.39 -1.82 -3.10
N HIS A 64 3.50 -1.00 -2.54
CA HIS A 64 3.19 -1.00 -1.12
C HIS A 64 1.96 -1.86 -0.83
N LEU A 65 2.21 -3.12 -0.44
CA LEU A 65 1.18 -4.09 -0.04
C LEU A 65 1.17 -4.36 1.47
N ALA A 66 2.19 -3.90 2.21
CA ALA A 66 2.25 -4.08 3.65
C ALA A 66 1.06 -3.39 4.34
N ALA A 67 0.43 -4.12 5.24
CA ALA A 67 -0.71 -3.66 6.02
C ALA A 67 -0.79 -4.50 7.30
N ARG A 68 -1.17 -3.87 8.41
CA ARG A 68 -1.65 -4.62 9.58
C ARG A 68 -3.11 -4.95 9.30
N VAL A 69 -3.41 -6.23 9.10
CA VAL A 69 -4.75 -6.71 8.70
C VAL A 69 -5.09 -7.99 9.43
N GLY A 70 -6.38 -8.23 9.65
CA GLY A 70 -6.90 -9.47 10.21
C GLY A 70 -8.38 -9.65 9.88
N GLY A 71 -9.01 -10.68 10.44
CA GLY A 71 -10.46 -10.88 10.32
C GLY A 71 -11.26 -9.80 11.07
N ILE A 72 -12.58 -9.77 10.87
CA ILE A 72 -13.47 -8.78 11.53
C ILE A 72 -13.27 -8.77 13.06
N GLY A 73 -13.10 -9.95 13.67
CA GLY A 73 -12.81 -10.06 15.10
C GLY A 73 -11.49 -9.39 15.50
N TYR A 74 -10.44 -9.50 14.68
CA TYR A 74 -9.17 -8.82 14.93
C TYR A 74 -9.33 -7.28 14.85
N ASN A 75 -10.05 -6.80 13.84
CA ASN A 75 -10.26 -5.37 13.64
C ASN A 75 -11.02 -4.71 14.81
N GLN A 76 -11.92 -5.45 15.46
CA GLN A 76 -12.70 -4.98 16.60
C GLN A 76 -11.93 -5.02 17.92
N VAL A 77 -10.92 -5.88 18.05
CA VAL A 77 -10.16 -6.03 19.30
C VAL A 77 -9.13 -4.91 19.46
N GLU A 78 -8.47 -4.48 18.39
CA GLU A 78 -7.44 -3.43 18.44
C GLU A 78 -7.62 -2.32 17.37
N PRO A 79 -8.77 -1.61 17.34
CA PRO A 79 -9.04 -0.61 16.30
C PRO A 79 -8.04 0.55 16.29
N ALA A 80 -7.48 0.90 17.46
CA ALA A 80 -6.48 1.96 17.58
C ALA A 80 -5.16 1.59 16.90
N ALA A 81 -4.63 0.39 17.17
CA ALA A 81 -3.41 -0.09 16.52
C ALA A 81 -3.63 -0.30 15.02
N LEU A 82 -4.80 -0.82 14.63
CA LEU A 82 -5.17 -0.99 13.23
C LEU A 82 -5.16 0.34 12.47
N TYR A 83 -5.67 1.42 13.06
CA TYR A 83 -5.59 2.76 12.48
C TYR A 83 -4.14 3.26 12.44
N LEU A 84 -3.48 3.31 13.60
CA LEU A 84 -2.21 4.01 13.77
C LEU A 84 -1.11 3.35 12.93
N ASP A 85 -0.98 2.04 13.00
CA ASP A 85 0.09 1.32 12.32
C ASP A 85 -0.06 1.43 10.81
N ASN A 86 -1.27 1.25 10.28
CA ASN A 86 -1.50 1.41 8.85
C ASN A 86 -1.28 2.86 8.42
N LEU A 87 -1.77 3.84 9.18
CA LEU A 87 -1.59 5.24 8.85
C LEU A 87 -0.09 5.60 8.80
N LEU A 88 0.65 5.30 9.86
CA LEU A 88 2.08 5.63 9.97
C LEU A 88 2.90 4.90 8.93
N MET A 89 2.72 3.58 8.80
CA MET A 89 3.43 2.78 7.81
C MET A 89 3.28 3.33 6.40
N GLY A 90 2.04 3.53 5.94
CA GLY A 90 1.83 4.07 4.58
C GLY A 90 2.33 5.51 4.44
N THR A 91 2.22 6.34 5.48
CA THR A 91 2.74 7.71 5.47
C THR A 91 4.26 7.73 5.33
N HIS A 92 4.98 6.93 6.12
CA HIS A 92 6.43 6.81 6.05
C HIS A 92 6.90 6.27 4.70
N VAL A 93 6.22 5.27 4.15
CA VAL A 93 6.55 4.67 2.85
C VAL A 93 6.32 5.66 1.70
N ILE A 94 5.18 6.38 1.68
CA ILE A 94 4.87 7.36 0.63
C ILE A 94 5.89 8.49 0.63
N GLU A 95 6.22 9.01 1.80
CA GLU A 95 7.15 10.12 1.94
C GLU A 95 8.60 9.69 1.65
N ALA A 96 9.01 8.51 2.11
CA ALA A 96 10.32 7.96 1.77
C ALA A 96 10.46 7.74 0.26
N ALA A 97 9.42 7.22 -0.40
CA ALA A 97 9.44 7.01 -1.85
C ALA A 97 9.63 8.32 -2.62
N ARG A 98 9.03 9.41 -2.12
CA ARG A 98 9.19 10.75 -2.69
C ARG A 98 10.62 11.26 -2.50
N THR A 99 11.15 11.19 -1.28
CA THR A 99 12.47 11.77 -0.94
C THR A 99 13.64 10.99 -1.52
N HIS A 100 13.47 9.69 -1.78
CA HIS A 100 14.48 8.82 -2.41
C HIS A 100 14.30 8.67 -3.93
N GLY A 101 13.39 9.42 -4.54
CA GLY A 101 13.27 9.51 -6.00
C GLY A 101 12.78 8.22 -6.69
N VAL A 102 11.90 7.45 -6.04
CA VAL A 102 11.26 6.29 -6.66
C VAL A 102 10.46 6.73 -7.89
N GLU A 103 10.68 6.10 -9.04
CA GLU A 103 10.06 6.52 -10.32
C GLU A 103 8.55 6.39 -10.31
N LYS A 104 8.01 5.33 -9.68
CA LYS A 104 6.57 5.12 -9.52
C LYS A 104 6.25 4.30 -8.27
N THR A 105 5.28 4.76 -7.50
CA THR A 105 4.76 4.07 -6.31
C THR A 105 3.35 3.53 -6.56
N VAL A 106 3.12 2.23 -6.34
CA VAL A 106 1.78 1.62 -6.36
C VAL A 106 1.33 1.41 -4.94
N LEU A 107 0.20 1.99 -4.58
CA LEU A 107 -0.41 1.92 -3.25
C LEU A 107 -1.65 1.03 -3.29
N LEU A 108 -1.77 0.13 -2.30
CA LEU A 108 -2.97 -0.67 -2.13
C LEU A 108 -3.91 -0.01 -1.11
N GLY A 109 -5.04 0.47 -1.62
CA GLY A 109 -6.21 0.86 -0.85
C GLY A 109 -7.09 -0.33 -0.48
N THR A 110 -8.35 -0.06 -0.15
CA THR A 110 -9.33 -1.09 0.20
C THR A 110 -10.74 -0.65 -0.17
N VAL A 111 -11.57 -1.59 -0.61
CA VAL A 111 -13.01 -1.33 -0.82
C VAL A 111 -13.69 -0.92 0.49
N CYS A 112 -13.14 -1.29 1.66
CA CYS A 112 -13.62 -0.86 2.97
C CYS A 112 -13.49 0.65 3.23
N SER A 113 -12.83 1.41 2.36
CA SER A 113 -12.73 2.87 2.45
C SER A 113 -13.95 3.60 1.86
N TYR A 114 -14.78 2.90 1.09
CA TYR A 114 -16.04 3.46 0.59
C TYR A 114 -17.05 3.66 1.72
N PRO A 115 -18.00 4.60 1.56
CA PRO A 115 -19.10 4.78 2.49
C PRO A 115 -19.87 3.48 2.78
N LYS A 116 -20.36 3.32 4.01
CA LYS A 116 -21.23 2.21 4.40
C LYS A 116 -22.43 2.03 3.45
N PHE A 117 -23.00 3.15 3.02
CA PHE A 117 -24.10 3.23 2.06
C PHE A 117 -23.59 3.80 0.73
N THR A 118 -22.86 2.98 -0.03
CA THR A 118 -22.39 3.35 -1.38
C THR A 118 -23.33 2.79 -2.45
N PRO A 119 -23.74 3.60 -3.45
CA PRO A 119 -24.52 3.11 -4.58
C PRO A 119 -23.84 1.96 -5.33
N VAL A 120 -24.61 0.98 -5.78
CA VAL A 120 -24.11 -0.14 -6.60
C VAL A 120 -24.49 0.10 -8.07
N PRO A 121 -23.55 -0.04 -9.03
CA PRO A 121 -22.13 -0.39 -8.82
C PRO A 121 -21.34 0.75 -8.18
N PHE A 122 -20.32 0.39 -7.38
CA PHE A 122 -19.43 1.38 -6.78
C PHE A 122 -18.67 2.10 -7.88
N ARG A 123 -18.51 3.41 -7.72
CA ARG A 123 -17.75 4.27 -8.62
C ARG A 123 -16.71 5.06 -7.83
N GLU A 124 -15.56 5.34 -8.42
CA GLU A 124 -14.48 6.09 -7.76
C GLU A 124 -14.94 7.47 -7.29
N GLU A 125 -15.91 8.08 -7.97
CA GLU A 125 -16.50 9.36 -7.56
C GLU A 125 -17.18 9.28 -6.18
N SER A 126 -17.72 8.12 -5.80
CA SER A 126 -18.43 7.92 -4.53
C SER A 126 -17.51 7.68 -3.33
N PHE A 127 -16.18 7.66 -3.53
CA PHE A 127 -15.22 7.33 -2.48
C PHE A 127 -15.28 8.29 -1.28
N TRP A 128 -15.70 9.54 -1.50
CA TRP A 128 -15.77 10.60 -0.48
C TRP A 128 -17.20 10.93 -0.02
N ASP A 129 -18.22 10.24 -0.52
CA ASP A 129 -19.64 10.56 -0.30
C ASP A 129 -20.19 10.06 1.06
N GLY A 130 -19.32 9.89 2.05
CA GLY A 130 -19.72 9.44 3.38
C GLY A 130 -18.61 8.75 4.18
N TYR A 131 -19.01 8.30 5.37
CA TYR A 131 -18.14 7.59 6.31
C TYR A 131 -18.16 6.07 6.05
N PRO A 132 -17.02 5.38 6.15
CA PRO A 132 -16.98 3.92 6.02
C PRO A 132 -17.79 3.21 7.10
N GLU A 133 -18.04 1.92 6.91
CA GLU A 133 -18.61 1.07 7.95
C GLU A 133 -17.75 1.10 9.23
N GLU A 134 -18.37 1.36 10.38
CA GLU A 134 -17.70 1.68 11.65
C GLU A 134 -16.68 0.62 12.08
N THR A 135 -17.00 -0.66 11.90
CA THR A 135 -16.11 -1.78 12.28
C THR A 135 -14.81 -1.86 11.47
N ASN A 136 -14.79 -1.28 10.26
CA ASN A 136 -13.63 -1.25 9.38
C ASN A 136 -13.09 0.17 9.15
N ALA A 137 -13.81 1.19 9.63
CA ALA A 137 -13.48 2.59 9.40
C ALA A 137 -12.07 2.99 9.86
N PRO A 138 -11.51 2.50 10.97
CA PRO A 138 -10.11 2.78 11.34
C PRO A 138 -9.13 2.45 10.21
N TYR A 139 -9.25 1.26 9.63
CA TYR A 139 -8.42 0.82 8.50
C TYR A 139 -8.76 1.60 7.21
N GLY A 140 -10.06 1.73 6.92
CA GLY A 140 -10.55 2.42 5.72
C GLY A 140 -10.09 3.89 5.66
N VAL A 141 -10.16 4.61 6.77
CA VAL A 141 -9.73 6.01 6.88
C VAL A 141 -8.22 6.16 6.77
N ALA A 142 -7.43 5.26 7.37
CA ALA A 142 -5.98 5.25 7.21
C ALA A 142 -5.58 5.16 5.72
N LYS A 143 -6.24 4.27 4.97
CA LYS A 143 -6.03 4.12 3.51
C LYS A 143 -6.51 5.36 2.72
N LYS A 144 -7.64 5.98 3.10
CA LYS A 144 -8.09 7.26 2.50
C LYS A 144 -7.05 8.37 2.67
N ALA A 145 -6.44 8.47 3.85
CA ALA A 145 -5.40 9.46 4.13
C ALA A 145 -4.18 9.26 3.21
N HIS A 146 -3.80 8.02 2.91
CA HIS A 146 -2.71 7.73 1.98
C HIS A 146 -3.00 8.17 0.54
N LEU A 147 -4.23 8.05 0.06
CA LEU A 147 -4.62 8.58 -1.25
C LEU A 147 -4.40 10.09 -1.30
N VAL A 148 -4.88 10.82 -0.29
CA VAL A 148 -4.68 12.28 -0.19
C VAL A 148 -3.20 12.62 -0.14
N HIS A 149 -2.41 11.93 0.68
CA HIS A 149 -0.96 12.14 0.78
C HIS A 149 -0.27 11.96 -0.59
N ALA A 150 -0.58 10.88 -1.32
CA ALA A 150 -0.02 10.65 -2.64
C ALA A 150 -0.45 11.72 -3.66
N GLN A 151 -1.72 12.17 -3.61
CA GLN A 151 -2.24 13.24 -4.47
C GLN A 151 -1.54 14.58 -4.24
N VAL A 152 -1.36 14.98 -2.97
CA VAL A 152 -0.67 16.25 -2.66
C VAL A 152 0.81 16.17 -3.02
N ASN A 153 1.47 15.02 -2.81
CA ASN A 153 2.84 14.83 -3.26
C ASN A 153 2.98 14.87 -4.78
N ASN A 154 2.01 14.32 -5.52
CA ASN A 154 1.98 14.43 -6.96
C ASN A 154 1.83 15.88 -7.41
N ALA A 155 0.88 16.62 -6.84
CA ALA A 155 0.61 18.01 -7.21
C ALA A 155 1.80 18.94 -6.89
N GLN A 156 2.45 18.75 -5.74
CA GLN A 156 3.52 19.63 -5.27
C GLN A 156 4.91 19.23 -5.80
N TYR A 157 5.21 17.94 -5.88
CA TYR A 157 6.56 17.43 -6.16
C TYR A 157 6.64 16.55 -7.40
N GLY A 158 5.53 16.27 -8.09
CA GLY A 158 5.51 15.41 -9.27
C GLY A 158 5.69 13.91 -8.97
N GLN A 159 5.55 13.48 -7.71
CA GLN A 159 5.63 12.05 -7.35
C GLN A 159 4.60 11.24 -8.16
N LYS A 160 5.04 10.23 -8.91
CA LYS A 160 4.14 9.39 -9.70
C LYS A 160 3.62 8.24 -8.85
N PHE A 161 2.30 8.09 -8.81
CA PHE A 161 1.69 6.98 -8.10
C PHE A 161 0.52 6.35 -8.87
N ALA A 162 0.14 5.15 -8.46
CA ALA A 162 -1.14 4.53 -8.76
C ALA A 162 -1.76 4.07 -7.44
N TYR A 163 -3.06 4.26 -7.26
CA TYR A 163 -3.78 3.84 -6.06
C TYR A 163 -4.84 2.82 -6.47
N LEU A 164 -4.67 1.57 -6.06
CA LEU A 164 -5.52 0.45 -6.45
C LEU A 164 -6.46 0.11 -5.30
N ILE A 165 -7.75 -0.07 -5.59
CA ILE A 165 -8.77 -0.44 -4.61
C ILE A 165 -9.29 -1.84 -4.97
N PRO A 166 -8.65 -2.91 -4.47
CA PRO A 166 -9.16 -4.25 -4.67
C PRO A 166 -10.44 -4.50 -3.84
N THR A 167 -11.24 -5.45 -4.33
CA THR A 167 -12.34 -6.06 -3.57
C THR A 167 -11.83 -7.27 -2.79
N ASN A 168 -12.71 -8.23 -2.47
CA ASN A 168 -12.33 -9.45 -1.77
C ASN A 168 -11.38 -10.29 -2.63
N LEU A 169 -10.21 -10.60 -2.07
CA LEU A 169 -9.21 -11.44 -2.72
C LEU A 169 -9.40 -12.90 -2.30
N TYR A 170 -9.22 -13.83 -3.25
CA TYR A 170 -9.24 -15.27 -3.02
C TYR A 170 -8.21 -15.94 -3.94
N GLY A 171 -7.76 -17.14 -3.58
CA GLY A 171 -6.72 -17.85 -4.31
C GLY A 171 -5.94 -18.83 -3.43
N PRO A 172 -4.98 -19.57 -4.02
CA PRO A 172 -4.12 -20.48 -3.28
C PRO A 172 -3.24 -19.71 -2.27
N GLY A 173 -3.06 -20.29 -1.09
CA GLY A 173 -2.26 -19.73 0.02
C GLY A 173 -0.85 -20.26 0.04
#